data_AF-A0A7S3TZQ1-F1
#
_entry.id   AF-A0A7S3TZQ1-F1
#
_cell.length_a   1.000
_cell.length_b   1.000
_cell.length_c   1.000
_cell.angle_alpha   90.00
_cell.angle_beta   90.00
_cell.angle_gamma   90.00
#
_symmetry.space_group_name_H-M   'P 1'
#
loop_
_entity.id
_entity.type
_entity.pdbx_description
1 polymer ?
#
loop_
_entity_poly.entity_id
_entity_poly.type
_entity_poly.pdbx_seq_one_letter_code
_entity_poly.pdbx_strand_id
1 'polypeptide(L)'
;FIKRFKNDLHECVQYIQEPKQLKESVAALYKKYVPNGVKKQELDVDIQREYNRQRDYLEKSVESLKRKLLKDSDVHRQDNKRILQENVALIREINGLRHKIDFLKRERQQQRINVSKLKGSGNKSMNASGSMALDANTSNQMDHNRARIDELQRQIEEQRSLRESYMAQQSRMTPHSEESLGLEEEGA
;
A
#
# COMPACT_ATOMS: atom_id res chain seq x y z
N PHE A 1 19.27 -58.95 -42.27
CA PHE A 1 19.79 -58.73 -40.90
C PHE A 1 18.88 -59.38 -39.84
N ILE A 2 17.63 -58.93 -39.71
CA ILE A 2 16.67 -59.42 -38.70
C ILE A 2 16.40 -60.93 -38.77
N LYS A 3 16.22 -61.50 -39.98
CA LYS A 3 16.01 -62.96 -40.14
C LYS A 3 17.18 -63.81 -39.62
N ARG A 4 18.43 -63.34 -39.82
CA ARG A 4 19.63 -64.04 -39.32
C ARG A 4 19.72 -63.95 -37.81
N PHE A 5 19.49 -62.76 -37.24
CA PHE A 5 19.43 -62.59 -35.79
C PHE A 5 18.36 -63.47 -35.14
N LYS A 6 17.17 -63.56 -35.75
CA LYS A 6 16.09 -64.41 -35.26
C LYS A 6 16.49 -65.90 -35.26
N ASN A 7 17.16 -66.36 -36.31
CA ASN A 7 17.66 -67.74 -36.38
C ASN A 7 18.74 -68.01 -35.32
N ASP A 8 19.73 -67.13 -35.20
CA ASP A 8 20.80 -67.25 -34.20
C ASP A 8 20.25 -67.17 -32.76
N LEU A 9 19.18 -66.38 -32.53
CA LEU A 9 18.46 -66.34 -31.26
C LEU A 9 17.69 -67.65 -31.01
N HIS A 10 17.01 -68.19 -32.02
CA HIS A 10 16.34 -69.49 -31.92
C HIS A 10 17.31 -70.63 -31.62
N GLU A 11 18.55 -70.54 -32.09
CA GLU A 11 19.63 -71.47 -31.77
C GLU A 11 20.08 -71.31 -30.30
N CYS A 12 20.25 -70.08 -29.80
CA CYS A 12 20.57 -69.84 -28.38
C CYS A 12 19.47 -70.36 -27.44
N VAL A 13 18.19 -70.21 -27.83
CA VAL A 13 17.03 -70.67 -27.05
C VAL A 13 16.99 -72.20 -26.90
N GLN A 14 17.63 -72.97 -27.78
CA GLN A 14 17.73 -74.43 -27.62
C GLN A 14 18.45 -74.81 -26.32
N TYR A 15 19.34 -73.95 -25.83
CA TYR A 15 20.11 -74.18 -24.60
C TYR A 15 19.38 -73.68 -23.34
N ILE A 16 18.07 -73.39 -23.38
CA ILE A 16 17.35 -72.77 -22.24
C ILE A 16 17.41 -73.60 -20.94
N GLN A 17 17.56 -74.92 -21.05
CA GLN A 17 17.70 -75.83 -19.91
C GLN A 17 19.16 -76.03 -19.46
N GLU A 18 20.13 -75.48 -20.21
CA GLU A 18 21.57 -75.65 -19.99
C GLU A 18 22.23 -74.29 -19.68
N PRO A 19 22.22 -73.83 -18.41
CA PRO A 19 22.54 -72.45 -18.06
C PRO A 19 23.96 -72.00 -18.42
N LYS A 20 24.93 -72.93 -18.44
CA LYS A 20 26.31 -72.63 -18.85
C LYS A 20 26.41 -72.36 -20.35
N GLN A 21 25.83 -73.22 -21.18
CA GLN A 21 25.85 -73.09 -22.64
C GLN A 21 24.96 -71.93 -23.13
N LEU A 22 23.83 -71.67 -22.45
CA LEU A 22 23.00 -70.51 -22.72
C LEU A 22 23.77 -69.21 -22.52
N LYS A 23 24.52 -69.10 -21.41
CA LYS A 23 25.33 -67.91 -21.12
C LYS A 23 26.38 -67.67 -22.21
N GLU A 24 27.07 -68.72 -22.64
CA GLU A 24 28.11 -68.64 -23.67
C GLU A 24 27.53 -68.27 -25.04
N SER A 25 26.42 -68.89 -25.45
CA SER A 25 25.75 -68.61 -26.72
C SER A 25 25.16 -67.19 -26.77
N VAL A 26 24.52 -66.73 -25.69
CA VAL A 26 24.01 -65.35 -25.58
C VAL A 26 25.15 -64.33 -25.58
N ALA A 27 26.28 -64.61 -24.93
CA ALA A 27 27.46 -63.74 -24.96
C ALA A 27 28.06 -63.63 -26.37
N ALA A 28 28.12 -64.73 -27.11
CA ALA A 28 28.56 -64.75 -28.51
C ALA A 28 27.59 -63.95 -29.40
N LEU A 29 26.28 -64.12 -29.19
CA LEU A 29 25.24 -63.36 -29.89
C LEU A 29 25.37 -61.85 -29.63
N TYR A 30 25.59 -61.45 -28.37
CA TYR A 30 25.84 -60.06 -27.99
C TYR A 30 27.05 -59.47 -28.72
N LYS A 31 28.19 -60.18 -28.71
CA LYS A 31 29.42 -59.73 -29.39
C LYS A 31 29.23 -59.56 -30.91
N LYS A 32 28.43 -60.44 -31.53
CA LYS A 32 28.16 -60.44 -32.98
C LYS A 32 27.23 -59.31 -33.42
N TYR A 33 26.21 -59.02 -32.64
CA TYR A 33 25.15 -58.08 -33.02
C TYR A 33 25.24 -56.71 -32.34
N VAL A 34 26.08 -56.57 -31.31
CA VAL A 34 26.35 -55.33 -30.58
C VAL A 34 27.86 -55.03 -30.59
N PRO A 35 28.50 -54.85 -31.77
CA PRO A 35 29.95 -54.67 -31.87
C PRO A 35 30.45 -53.36 -31.25
N ASN A 36 29.60 -52.34 -31.18
CA ASN A 36 29.95 -51.01 -30.66
C ASN A 36 29.35 -50.73 -29.27
N GLY A 37 28.88 -51.77 -28.57
CA GLY A 37 28.11 -51.61 -27.33
C GLY A 37 26.70 -51.06 -27.55
N VAL A 38 25.84 -51.18 -26.55
CA VAL A 38 24.55 -50.47 -26.51
C VAL A 38 24.86 -49.03 -26.11
N LYS A 39 24.48 -48.04 -26.92
CA LYS A 39 24.54 -46.62 -26.51
C LYS A 39 23.70 -46.44 -25.24
N LYS A 40 24.36 -46.37 -24.09
CA LYS A 40 23.69 -46.32 -22.78
C LYS A 40 23.50 -44.89 -22.25
N GLN A 41 23.98 -43.87 -22.95
CA GLN A 41 24.46 -42.66 -22.27
C GLN A 41 24.21 -41.37 -23.06
N GLU A 42 22.96 -41.01 -23.33
CA GLU A 42 22.60 -39.62 -23.69
C GLU A 42 21.43 -39.15 -22.81
N LEU A 43 20.39 -39.98 -22.67
CA LEU A 43 19.25 -39.71 -21.78
C LEU A 43 19.66 -39.43 -20.31
N ASP A 44 20.60 -40.18 -19.75
CA ASP A 44 20.99 -40.05 -18.33
C ASP A 44 21.76 -38.74 -18.04
N VAL A 45 22.58 -38.27 -19.00
CA VAL A 45 23.38 -37.05 -18.85
C VAL A 45 22.49 -35.80 -18.96
N ASP A 46 21.55 -35.80 -19.92
CA ASP A 46 20.61 -34.70 -20.08
C ASP A 46 19.62 -34.61 -18.91
N ILE A 47 19.14 -35.76 -18.39
CA ILE A 47 18.31 -35.81 -17.18
C ILE A 47 19.07 -35.24 -15.98
N GLN A 48 20.33 -35.62 -15.79
CA GLN A 48 21.12 -35.16 -14.66
C GLN A 48 21.46 -33.66 -14.76
N ARG A 49 21.72 -33.15 -15.98
CA ARG A 49 21.92 -31.72 -16.22
C ARG A 49 20.66 -30.92 -15.93
N GLU A 50 19.50 -31.36 -16.41
CA GLU A 50 18.22 -30.66 -16.17
C GLU A 50 17.82 -30.75 -14.69
N TYR A 51 18.05 -31.88 -14.03
CA TYR A 51 17.87 -32.01 -12.58
C TYR A 51 18.69 -30.98 -11.80
N ASN A 52 19.99 -30.86 -12.11
CA ASN A 52 20.87 -29.89 -11.45
C ASN A 52 20.41 -28.44 -11.71
N ARG A 53 19.97 -28.14 -12.94
CA ARG A 53 19.41 -26.82 -13.28
C ARG A 53 18.16 -26.49 -12.48
N GLN A 54 17.24 -27.44 -12.33
CA GLN A 54 16.02 -27.27 -11.54
C GLN A 54 16.33 -27.13 -10.05
N ARG A 55 17.25 -27.96 -9.54
CA ARG A 55 17.74 -27.90 -8.16
C ARG A 55 18.30 -26.51 -7.84
N ASP A 56 19.20 -26.00 -8.69
CA ASP A 56 19.82 -24.67 -8.49
C ASP A 56 18.79 -23.53 -8.59
N TYR A 57 17.79 -23.64 -9.47
CA TYR A 57 16.69 -22.67 -9.54
C TYR A 57 15.87 -22.64 -8.26
N LEU A 58 15.52 -23.82 -7.73
CA LEU A 58 14.76 -23.95 -6.50
C LEU A 58 15.55 -23.43 -5.31
N GLU A 59 16.84 -23.76 -5.21
CA GLU A 59 17.72 -23.24 -4.16
C GLU A 59 17.80 -21.71 -4.19
N LYS A 60 18.01 -21.12 -5.38
CA LYS A 60 18.01 -19.66 -5.54
C LYS A 60 16.66 -19.03 -5.21
N SER A 61 15.57 -19.68 -5.56
CA SER A 61 14.20 -19.21 -5.27
C SER A 61 13.91 -19.24 -3.78
N VAL A 62 14.27 -20.33 -3.08
CA VAL A 62 14.15 -20.44 -1.62
C VAL A 62 15.00 -19.38 -0.93
N GLU A 63 16.23 -19.18 -1.37
CA GLU A 63 17.12 -18.16 -0.80
C GLU A 63 16.61 -16.74 -1.04
N SER A 64 16.03 -16.47 -2.21
CA SER A 64 15.36 -15.21 -2.51
C SER A 64 14.14 -14.99 -1.62
N LEU A 65 13.29 -16.02 -1.45
CA LEU A 65 12.11 -15.96 -0.59
C LEU A 65 12.47 -15.73 0.87
N LYS A 66 13.48 -16.43 1.40
CA LYS A 66 13.98 -16.21 2.77
C LYS A 66 14.44 -14.78 2.98
N ARG A 67 15.22 -14.23 2.04
CA ARG A 67 15.70 -12.84 2.11
C ARG A 67 14.55 -11.83 2.06
N LYS A 68 13.56 -12.06 1.19
CA LYS A 68 12.35 -11.22 1.12
C LYS A 68 11.58 -11.26 2.43
N LEU A 69 11.37 -12.45 3.02
CA LEU A 69 10.66 -12.62 4.27
C LEU A 69 11.36 -11.91 5.44
N LEU A 70 12.68 -12.02 5.55
CA LEU A 70 13.45 -11.33 6.59
C LEU A 70 13.33 -9.81 6.44
N LYS A 71 13.52 -9.30 5.21
CA LYS A 71 13.38 -7.88 4.93
C LYS A 71 11.98 -7.37 5.25
N ASP A 72 10.95 -8.11 4.86
CA ASP A 72 9.56 -7.77 5.09
C ASP A 72 9.23 -7.75 6.60
N SER A 73 9.72 -8.74 7.34
CA SER A 73 9.60 -8.78 8.81
C SER A 73 10.27 -7.58 9.49
N ASP A 74 11.46 -7.19 9.04
CA ASP A 74 12.18 -6.04 9.57
C ASP A 74 11.46 -4.72 9.28
N VAL A 75 10.96 -4.55 8.05
CA VAL A 75 10.14 -3.38 7.67
C VAL A 75 8.89 -3.32 8.51
N HIS A 76 8.13 -4.41 8.61
CA HIS A 76 6.94 -4.49 9.46
C HIS A 76 7.23 -4.16 10.92
N ARG A 77 8.35 -4.64 11.46
CA ARG A 77 8.77 -4.33 12.83
C ARG A 77 9.09 -2.84 13.00
N GLN A 78 9.76 -2.23 12.03
CA GLN A 78 10.08 -0.80 12.05
C GLN A 78 8.82 0.06 11.97
N ASP A 79 7.90 -0.29 11.06
CA ASP A 79 6.64 0.41 10.89
C ASP A 79 5.75 0.32 12.14
N ASN A 80 5.63 -0.87 12.72
CA ASN A 80 4.87 -1.04 13.97
C ASN A 80 5.43 -0.17 15.11
N LYS A 81 6.76 -0.04 15.22
CA LYS A 81 7.38 0.86 16.21
C LYS A 81 7.08 2.32 15.90
N ARG A 82 7.14 2.73 14.63
CA ARG A 82 6.83 4.10 14.20
C ARG A 82 5.37 4.45 14.49
N ILE A 83 4.44 3.59 14.09
CA ILE A 83 3.00 3.75 14.36
C ILE A 83 2.73 3.82 15.86
N LEU A 84 3.39 2.97 16.66
CA LEU A 84 3.24 3.01 18.12
C LEU A 84 3.73 4.34 18.70
N GLN A 85 4.87 4.86 18.24
CA GLN A 85 5.38 6.17 18.68
C GLN A 85 4.43 7.31 18.31
N GLU A 86 3.89 7.29 17.10
CA GLU A 86 2.89 8.26 16.63
C GLU A 86 1.61 8.17 17.46
N ASN A 87 1.09 6.97 17.70
CA ASN A 87 -0.07 6.75 18.57
C ASN A 87 0.16 7.30 19.98
N VAL A 88 1.34 7.08 20.56
CA VAL A 88 1.70 7.63 21.88
C VAL A 88 1.75 9.15 21.86
N ALA A 89 2.32 9.76 20.81
CA ALA A 89 2.37 11.20 20.65
C ALA A 89 0.96 11.81 20.53
N LEU A 90 0.10 11.22 19.69
CA LEU A 90 -1.29 11.62 19.52
C LEU A 90 -2.09 11.51 20.82
N ILE A 91 -1.91 10.42 21.58
CA ILE A 91 -2.55 10.27 22.89
C ILE A 91 -2.12 11.38 23.85
N ARG A 92 -0.84 11.75 23.87
CA ARG A 92 -0.35 12.86 24.70
C ARG A 92 -0.98 14.19 24.28
N GLU A 93 -1.08 14.44 22.98
CA GLU A 93 -1.72 15.65 22.46
C GLU A 93 -3.20 15.71 22.83
N ILE A 94 -3.94 14.62 22.61
CA ILE A 94 -5.36 14.50 23.01
C ILE A 94 -5.53 14.79 24.50
N ASN A 95 -4.66 14.23 25.34
CA ASN A 95 -4.73 14.46 26.78
C ASN A 95 -4.40 15.91 27.14
N GLY A 96 -3.41 16.53 26.48
CA GLY A 96 -3.10 17.94 26.63
C GLY A 96 -4.28 18.85 26.25
N LEU A 97 -4.94 18.56 25.13
CA LEU A 97 -6.12 19.28 24.68
C LEU A 97 -7.29 19.11 25.65
N ARG A 98 -7.52 17.90 26.17
CA ARG A 98 -8.54 17.64 27.21
C ARG A 98 -8.28 18.48 28.46
N HIS A 99 -7.04 18.49 28.97
CA HIS A 99 -6.68 19.33 30.11
C HIS A 99 -6.88 20.82 29.85
N LYS A 100 -6.55 21.31 28.64
CA LYS A 100 -6.78 22.70 28.25
C LYS A 100 -8.27 23.04 28.21
N ILE A 101 -9.11 22.14 27.70
CA ILE A 101 -10.57 22.30 27.73
C ILE A 101 -11.08 22.39 29.18
N ASP A 102 -10.63 21.49 30.05
CA ASP A 102 -11.05 21.48 31.45
C ASP A 102 -10.58 22.70 32.23
N PHE A 103 -9.38 23.20 31.92
CA PHE A 103 -8.87 24.46 32.46
C PHE A 103 -9.77 25.64 32.04
N LEU A 104 -10.02 25.80 30.74
CA LEU A 104 -10.84 26.89 30.20
C LEU A 104 -12.30 26.83 30.69
N LYS A 105 -12.85 25.61 30.88
CA LYS A 105 -14.18 25.43 31.47
C LYS A 105 -14.21 25.92 32.93
N ARG A 106 -13.22 25.54 33.74
CA ARG A 106 -13.09 25.99 35.13
C ARG A 106 -12.88 27.50 35.24
N GLU A 107 -12.00 28.06 34.41
CA GLU A 107 -11.75 29.50 34.35
C GLU A 107 -13.04 30.27 34.02
N ARG A 108 -13.78 29.83 33.00
CA ARG A 108 -15.08 30.42 32.64
C ARG A 108 -16.10 30.32 33.78
N GLN A 109 -16.15 29.18 34.48
CA GLN A 109 -17.03 29.01 35.63
C GLN A 109 -16.65 29.98 36.76
N GLN A 110 -15.36 30.14 37.05
CA GLN A 110 -14.87 31.06 38.07
C GLN A 110 -15.18 32.52 37.71
N GLN A 111 -15.00 32.91 36.44
CA GLN A 111 -15.39 34.23 35.95
C GLN A 111 -16.90 34.47 36.14
N ARG A 112 -17.75 33.50 35.80
CA ARG A 112 -19.20 33.61 36.03
C ARG A 112 -19.55 33.78 37.51
N ILE A 113 -18.89 33.05 38.41
CA ILE A 113 -19.10 33.18 39.86
C ILE A 113 -18.60 34.55 40.37
N ASN A 114 -17.45 35.04 39.89
CA ASN A 114 -16.94 36.35 40.27
C ASN A 114 -17.88 37.47 39.81
N VAL A 115 -18.42 37.39 38.58
CA VAL A 115 -19.43 38.32 38.06
C VAL A 115 -20.72 38.26 38.89
N SER A 116 -21.20 37.06 39.27
CA SER A 116 -22.40 36.94 40.10
C SER A 116 -22.18 37.44 41.54
N LYS A 117 -20.98 37.28 42.10
CA LYS A 117 -20.61 37.79 43.43
C LYS A 117 -20.48 39.32 43.45
N LEU A 118 -19.92 39.91 42.39
CA LEU A 118 -19.92 41.37 42.19
C LEU A 118 -21.35 41.93 42.08
N LYS A 119 -22.25 41.22 41.38
CA LYS A 119 -23.67 41.59 41.28
C LYS A 119 -24.45 41.37 42.59
N GLY A 120 -24.07 40.38 43.40
CA GLY A 120 -24.71 40.04 44.68
C GLY A 120 -24.22 40.84 45.89
N SER A 121 -23.03 41.46 45.82
CA SER A 121 -22.49 42.30 46.89
C SER A 121 -22.94 43.77 46.81
N GLY A 122 -23.62 44.16 45.73
CA GLY A 122 -24.19 45.48 45.54
C GLY A 122 -25.68 45.52 45.90
N ASN A 123 -26.02 45.47 47.19
CA ASN A 123 -27.27 46.09 47.62
C ASN A 123 -27.21 46.65 49.03
N LYS A 124 -26.71 47.88 49.12
CA LYS A 124 -27.35 48.91 49.94
C LYS A 124 -27.10 50.27 49.30
N SER A 125 -28.20 50.90 48.91
CA SER A 125 -28.37 52.34 48.64
C SER A 125 -28.51 52.76 47.17
N MET A 126 -29.77 53.08 46.84
CA MET A 126 -30.25 54.16 45.97
C MET A 126 -29.92 54.11 44.47
N ASN A 127 -31.01 53.91 43.70
CA ASN A 127 -31.41 54.60 42.46
C ASN A 127 -31.62 53.68 41.24
N ALA A 128 -32.90 53.36 40.98
CA ALA A 128 -33.39 52.36 40.03
C ALA A 128 -33.47 52.83 38.56
N SER A 129 -32.64 53.80 38.16
CA SER A 129 -32.77 54.46 36.84
C SER A 129 -31.60 54.20 35.88
N GLY A 130 -30.45 53.72 36.38
CA GLY A 130 -29.22 53.57 35.57
C GLY A 130 -28.96 52.17 35.01
N SER A 131 -29.58 51.12 35.58
CA SER A 131 -29.24 49.73 35.24
C SER A 131 -29.88 49.23 33.94
N MET A 132 -31.03 49.76 33.51
CA MET A 132 -31.65 49.34 32.25
C MET A 132 -30.95 49.93 31.01
N ALA A 133 -30.32 51.10 31.13
CA ALA A 133 -29.65 51.75 30.01
C ALA A 133 -28.37 51.01 29.56
N LEU A 134 -27.64 50.38 30.48
CA LEU A 134 -26.42 49.64 30.18
C LEU A 134 -26.70 48.29 29.51
N ASP A 135 -27.78 47.60 29.92
CA ASP A 135 -28.20 46.33 29.33
C ASP A 135 -28.80 46.55 27.93
N ALA A 136 -29.61 47.61 27.76
CA ALA A 136 -30.13 48.02 26.47
C ALA A 136 -29.04 48.46 25.49
N ASN A 137 -28.04 49.23 25.97
CA ASN A 137 -26.93 49.67 25.11
C ASN A 137 -26.04 48.47 24.69
N THR A 138 -25.85 47.49 25.57
CA THR A 138 -25.09 46.27 25.25
C THR A 138 -25.86 45.37 24.29
N SER A 139 -27.17 45.22 24.48
CA SER A 139 -28.05 44.48 23.55
C SER A 139 -28.07 45.13 22.17
N ASN A 140 -28.26 46.45 22.10
CA ASN A 140 -28.25 47.20 20.83
C ASN A 140 -26.91 47.09 20.09
N GLN A 141 -25.78 47.09 20.82
CA GLN A 141 -24.46 46.86 20.23
C GLN A 141 -24.30 45.43 19.72
N MET A 142 -24.81 44.42 20.42
CA MET A 142 -24.78 43.04 19.95
C MET A 142 -25.65 42.83 18.70
N ASP A 143 -26.84 43.45 18.64
CA ASP A 143 -27.72 43.37 17.48
C ASP A 143 -27.11 44.11 16.27
N HIS A 144 -26.47 45.26 16.50
CA HIS A 144 -25.74 45.97 15.44
C HIS A 144 -24.53 45.17 14.93
N ASN A 145 -23.77 44.55 15.83
CA ASN A 145 -22.65 43.69 15.45
C ASN A 145 -23.12 42.45 14.69
N ARG A 146 -24.27 41.87 15.07
CA ARG A 146 -24.88 40.72 14.38
C ARG A 146 -25.29 41.08 12.95
N ALA A 147 -25.98 42.19 12.76
CA ALA A 147 -26.36 42.66 11.42
C ALA A 147 -25.14 42.92 10.53
N ARG A 148 -24.05 43.44 11.10
CA ARG A 148 -22.80 43.69 10.36
C ARG A 148 -22.07 42.41 9.99
N ILE A 149 -22.13 41.38 10.83
CA ILE A 149 -21.61 40.04 10.52
C ILE A 149 -22.38 39.42 9.35
N ASP A 150 -23.72 39.50 9.39
CA ASP A 150 -24.57 38.95 8.33
C ASP A 150 -24.31 39.65 6.98
N GLU A 151 -24.12 40.98 6.98
CA GLU A 151 -23.75 41.75 5.79
C GLU A 151 -22.37 41.38 5.25
N LEU A 152 -21.36 41.25 6.12
CA LEU A 152 -20.01 40.84 5.73
C LEU A 152 -20.00 39.41 5.16
N GLN A 153 -20.80 38.50 5.73
CA GLN A 153 -20.95 37.14 5.22
C GLN A 153 -21.56 37.14 3.81
N ARG A 154 -22.58 37.96 3.59
CA ARG A 154 -23.22 38.11 2.27
C ARG A 154 -22.26 38.68 1.23
N GLN A 155 -21.45 39.68 1.59
CA GLN A 155 -20.41 40.21 0.69
C GLN A 155 -19.34 39.18 0.36
N ILE A 156 -18.95 38.33 1.31
CA ILE A 156 -18.01 37.23 1.07
C ILE A 156 -18.62 36.19 0.11
N GLU A 157 -19.88 35.84 0.27
CA GLU A 157 -20.61 34.93 -0.62
C GLU A 157 -20.70 35.49 -2.05
N GLU A 158 -21.00 36.78 -2.18
CA GLU A 158 -21.06 37.49 -3.47
C GLU A 158 -19.67 37.57 -4.14
N GLN A 159 -18.62 37.86 -3.39
CA GLN A 159 -17.25 37.82 -3.93
C GLN A 159 -16.83 36.41 -4.36
N ARG A 160 -17.26 35.38 -3.62
CA ARG A 160 -17.01 33.98 -4.00
C ARG A 160 -17.73 33.61 -5.30
N SER A 161 -19.00 33.96 -5.44
CA SER A 161 -19.78 33.66 -6.65
C SER A 161 -19.28 34.45 -7.86
N LEU A 162 -18.85 35.70 -7.68
CA LEU A 162 -18.25 36.50 -8.74
C LEU A 162 -16.90 35.92 -9.17
N ARG A 163 -16.07 35.47 -8.22
CA ARG A 163 -14.80 34.80 -8.52
C ARG A 163 -15.02 33.46 -9.23
N GLU A 164 -16.02 32.70 -8.85
CA GLU A 164 -16.38 31.42 -9.47
C GLU A 164 -16.91 31.62 -10.89
N SER A 165 -17.77 32.61 -11.12
CA SER A 165 -18.24 32.96 -12.46
C SER A 165 -17.11 33.50 -13.36
N TYR A 166 -16.18 34.30 -12.82
CA TYR A 166 -15.00 34.77 -13.55
C TYR A 166 -14.06 33.61 -13.92
N MET A 167 -13.82 32.67 -13.01
CA MET A 167 -13.03 31.45 -13.29
C MET A 167 -13.71 30.55 -14.33
N ALA A 168 -15.03 30.41 -14.27
CA ALA A 168 -15.81 29.67 -15.25
C ALA A 168 -15.79 30.35 -16.64
N GLN A 169 -15.79 31.69 -16.68
CA GLN A 169 -15.67 32.45 -17.91
C GLN A 169 -14.26 32.36 -18.51
N GLN A 170 -13.21 32.44 -17.69
CA GLN A 170 -11.82 32.21 -18.13
C GLN A 170 -11.61 30.79 -18.68
N SER A 171 -12.19 29.77 -18.03
CA SER A 171 -12.11 28.38 -18.50
C SER A 171 -12.86 28.15 -19.83
N ARG A 172 -13.91 28.94 -20.12
CA ARG A 172 -14.60 28.92 -21.42
C ARG A 172 -13.89 29.72 -22.51
N MET A 173 -13.04 30.68 -22.13
CA MET A 173 -12.26 31.52 -23.04
C MET A 173 -10.94 30.88 -23.47
N THR A 174 -10.55 29.73 -22.90
CA THR A 174 -9.44 28.90 -23.38
C THR A 174 -9.93 27.70 -24.19
N PRO A 175 -10.30 27.85 -25.47
CA PRO A 175 -10.27 26.73 -26.40
C PRO A 175 -8.82 26.44 -26.79
N HIS A 176 -8.48 25.15 -26.85
CA HIS A 176 -7.23 24.55 -27.34
C HIS A 176 -6.27 25.47 -28.11
N SER A 177 -5.09 25.72 -27.54
CA SER A 177 -3.89 26.09 -28.28
C SER A 177 -2.72 25.13 -28.01
N GLU A 178 -3.01 23.87 -27.71
CA GLU A 178 -1.99 22.81 -27.55
C GLU A 178 -2.25 21.59 -28.47
N GLU A 179 -2.80 21.82 -29.67
CA GLU A 179 -2.93 20.74 -30.65
C GLU A 179 -2.70 21.27 -32.08
N SER A 180 -1.51 21.79 -32.39
CA SER A 180 -1.13 22.13 -33.79
C SER A 180 0.37 22.31 -34.09
N LEU A 181 1.32 21.80 -33.28
CA LEU A 181 2.75 21.82 -33.67
C LEU A 181 3.38 20.45 -33.43
N GLY A 182 3.04 19.51 -34.30
CA GLY A 182 3.58 18.15 -34.24
C GLY A 182 3.52 17.37 -35.54
N LEU A 183 3.42 18.01 -36.71
CA LEU A 183 3.58 17.34 -38.00
C LEU A 183 4.06 18.35 -39.05
N GLU A 184 5.36 18.31 -39.37
CA GLU A 184 5.97 18.51 -40.71
C GLU A 184 7.44 18.89 -40.54
N GLU A 185 8.34 17.90 -40.64
CA GLU A 185 9.59 18.00 -41.41
C GLU A 185 10.03 16.56 -41.77
N GLU A 186 9.43 16.03 -42.86
CA GLU A 186 10.19 15.17 -43.78
C GLU A 186 10.79 16.07 -44.85
N GLY A 187 12.08 15.90 -45.14
CA GLY A 187 12.65 16.22 -46.46
C GLY A 187 13.90 17.10 -46.48
N ALA A 188 15.07 16.49 -46.27
CA ALA A 188 16.31 16.71 -47.05
C ALA A 188 17.36 15.64 -46.73
#